data_AF-A0A924QJ87-F1
#
_entry.id   AF-A0A924QJ87-F1
#
_cell.length_a   1.000
_cell.length_b   1.000
_cell.length_c   1.000
_cell.angle_alpha   90.00
_cell.angle_beta   90.00
_cell.angle_gamma   90.00
#
_symmetry.space_group_name_H-M   'P 1'
#
loop_
_entity.id
_entity.type
_entity.pdbx_description
1 polymer ?
#
loop_
_entity_poly.entity_id
_entity_poly.type
_entity_poly.pdbx_seq_one_letter_code
_entity_poly.pdbx_strand_id
1 'polypeptide(L)'
;MLTSTAASAQFTQPRPASLATAEVPSRGGDYIAVVVNQELVTAGEIEQRVVRVRENAARSKATLPPLSELRQQVLEALIDERVQVTYARDSGTRIDDAELDRAVLNVAVQNQVSLSQLRERLRADGVDFT
;
A
#
# COMPACT_ATOMS: atom_id res chain seq x y z
N MET A 1 47.25 49.68 -49.36
CA MET A 1 47.28 49.38 -47.91
C MET A 1 46.08 50.10 -47.29
N LEU A 2 45.03 49.34 -46.96
CA LEU A 2 43.72 49.83 -46.52
C LEU A 2 43.70 49.85 -44.98
N THR A 3 43.53 51.02 -44.34
CA THR A 3 43.22 51.11 -42.92
C THR A 3 41.78 51.57 -42.76
N SER A 4 40.89 50.59 -42.64
CA SER A 4 39.48 50.78 -42.32
C SER A 4 39.32 50.86 -40.80
N THR A 5 39.08 52.06 -40.28
CA THR A 5 38.54 52.29 -38.95
C THR A 5 37.02 52.16 -39.02
N ALA A 6 36.47 51.14 -38.37
CA ALA A 6 35.05 51.07 -38.07
C ALA A 6 34.86 50.53 -36.66
N ALA A 7 34.12 51.29 -35.87
CA ALA A 7 33.74 51.00 -34.51
C ALA A 7 32.75 49.83 -34.46
N SER A 8 32.92 48.94 -33.49
CA SER A 8 31.99 47.86 -33.20
C SER A 8 31.58 47.93 -31.74
N ALA A 9 30.37 48.42 -31.51
CA ALA A 9 29.70 48.44 -30.22
C ALA A 9 29.46 47.01 -29.71
N GLN A 10 30.02 46.69 -28.55
CA GLN A 10 29.75 45.43 -27.86
C GLN A 10 28.44 45.58 -27.06
N PHE A 11 27.36 45.02 -27.60
CA PHE A 11 26.13 44.77 -26.85
C PHE A 11 26.41 43.71 -25.78
N THR A 12 26.40 44.12 -24.51
CA THR A 12 26.34 43.22 -23.37
C THR A 12 25.02 42.47 -23.39
N GLN A 13 25.05 41.18 -23.75
CA GLN A 13 23.90 40.30 -23.59
C GLN A 13 23.71 39.99 -22.09
N PRO A 14 22.49 40.13 -21.53
CA PRO A 14 22.21 39.58 -20.21
C PRO A 14 22.19 38.06 -20.34
N ARG A 15 23.15 37.41 -19.68
CA ARG A 15 23.17 35.96 -19.49
C ARG A 15 21.84 35.55 -18.86
N PRO A 16 21.02 34.67 -19.48
CA PRO A 16 19.84 34.16 -18.80
C PRO A 16 20.32 33.42 -17.55
N ALA A 17 19.80 33.83 -16.40
CA ALA A 17 19.97 33.09 -15.16
C ALA A 17 19.58 31.64 -15.45
N SER A 18 20.53 30.72 -15.30
CA SER A 18 20.24 29.29 -15.30
C SER A 18 19.20 29.09 -14.21
N LEU A 19 17.95 28.81 -14.61
CA LEU A 19 16.95 28.31 -13.69
C LEU A 19 17.54 27.00 -13.16
N ALA A 20 18.07 27.05 -11.94
CA ALA A 20 18.37 25.85 -11.21
C ALA A 20 17.05 25.08 -11.14
N THR A 21 16.94 24.04 -11.96
CA THR A 21 15.93 23.01 -11.78
C THR A 21 16.13 22.51 -10.36
N ALA A 22 15.31 23.00 -9.44
CA ALA A 22 15.21 22.42 -8.12
C ALA A 22 14.75 20.98 -8.38
N GLU A 23 15.71 20.06 -8.32
CA GLU A 23 15.48 18.64 -8.37
C GLU A 23 14.64 18.33 -7.14
N VAL A 24 13.32 18.33 -7.31
CA VAL A 24 12.39 17.96 -6.25
C VAL A 24 12.77 16.52 -5.92
N PRO A 25 13.31 16.24 -4.72
CA PRO A 25 13.61 14.88 -4.35
C PRO A 25 12.28 14.13 -4.41
N SER A 26 12.19 13.15 -5.31
CA SER A 26 11.10 12.20 -5.35
C SER A 26 11.11 11.50 -3.99
N ARG A 27 10.33 12.02 -3.05
CA ARG A 27 10.07 11.35 -1.79
C ARG A 27 9.53 9.98 -2.20
N GLY A 28 10.19 8.91 -1.75
CA GLY A 28 9.73 7.55 -1.96
C GLY A 28 8.37 7.39 -1.33
N GLY A 29 7.33 7.76 -2.08
CA GLY A 29 5.95 7.56 -1.73
C GLY A 29 5.52 6.20 -2.24
N ASP A 30 4.65 5.55 -1.49
CA ASP A 30 3.94 4.39 -1.98
C ASP A 30 3.15 4.77 -3.24
N TYR A 31 3.13 3.90 -4.24
CA TYR A 31 2.46 4.16 -5.52
C TYR A 31 1.23 3.27 -5.66
N ILE A 32 0.27 3.76 -6.44
CA ILE A 32 -0.96 3.03 -6.74
C ILE A 32 -0.61 1.94 -7.75
N ALA A 33 -0.81 0.68 -7.37
CA ALA A 33 -0.62 -0.45 -8.27
C ALA A 33 -1.86 -0.67 -9.15
N VAL A 34 -3.06 -0.62 -8.55
CA VAL A 34 -4.34 -0.85 -9.24
C VAL A 34 -5.46 0.00 -8.62
N VAL A 35 -6.46 0.33 -9.43
CA VAL A 35 -7.73 0.97 -9.00
C VAL A 35 -8.88 0.00 -9.25
N VAL A 36 -9.73 -0.22 -8.23
CA VAL A 36 -10.85 -1.17 -8.26
C VAL A 36 -12.11 -0.44 -7.84
N ASN A 37 -13.06 -0.26 -8.77
CA ASN A 37 -14.28 0.54 -8.56
C ASN A 37 -13.96 1.98 -8.09
N GLN A 38 -14.02 2.24 -6.78
CA GLN A 38 -13.69 3.52 -6.16
C GLN A 38 -12.55 3.42 -5.12
N GLU A 39 -11.98 2.23 -4.93
CA GLU A 39 -10.92 2.00 -3.95
C GLU A 39 -9.57 1.71 -4.64
N LEU A 40 -8.48 2.01 -3.94
CA LEU A 40 -7.11 1.89 -4.45
C LEU A 40 -6.40 0.72 -3.77
N VAL A 41 -5.50 0.07 -4.51
CA VAL A 41 -4.57 -0.92 -3.99
C VAL A 41 -3.15 -0.42 -4.26
N THR A 42 -2.37 -0.22 -3.20
CA THR A 42 -1.00 0.29 -3.29
C THR A 42 0.04 -0.82 -3.41
N ALA A 43 1.23 -0.47 -3.87
CA ALA A 43 2.36 -1.38 -3.90
C ALA A 43 2.80 -1.82 -2.49
N GLY A 44 2.74 -0.90 -1.52
CA GLY A 44 3.01 -1.20 -0.12
C GLY A 44 2.05 -2.24 0.46
N GLU A 45 0.75 -2.14 0.17
CA GLU A 45 -0.24 -3.14 0.60
C GLU A 45 0.06 -4.54 0.04
N ILE A 46 0.43 -4.62 -1.23
CA ILE A 46 0.80 -5.89 -1.89
C ILE A 46 2.04 -6.49 -1.20
N GLU A 47 3.10 -5.71 -1.00
CA GLU A 47 4.32 -6.22 -0.35
C GLU A 47 4.07 -6.63 1.10
N GLN A 48 3.27 -5.88 1.86
CA GLN A 48 2.86 -6.25 3.22
C GLN A 48 2.11 -7.58 3.24
N ARG A 49 1.18 -7.78 2.30
CA ARG A 49 0.41 -9.03 2.19
C ARG A 49 1.31 -10.20 1.78
N VAL A 50 2.25 -10.00 0.87
CA VAL A 50 3.26 -11.01 0.49
C VAL A 50 4.09 -11.43 1.70
N VAL A 51 4.56 -10.48 2.52
CA VAL A 51 5.32 -10.80 3.75
C VAL A 51 4.51 -11.67 4.68
N ARG A 52 3.25 -11.29 4.97
CA ARG A 52 2.36 -12.10 5.85
C ARG A 52 2.13 -13.52 5.31
N VAL A 53 1.90 -13.66 3.99
CA VAL A 53 1.70 -14.98 3.37
C VAL A 53 2.95 -15.85 3.52
N ARG A 54 4.15 -15.26 3.35
CA ARG A 54 5.42 -15.97 3.53
C ARG A 54 5.65 -16.39 4.99
N GLU A 55 5.33 -15.53 5.95
CA GLU A 55 5.42 -15.85 7.37
C GLU A 55 4.49 -17.00 7.76
N ASN A 56 3.24 -16.96 7.27
CA ASN A 56 2.26 -18.02 7.50
C ASN A 56 2.70 -19.35 6.87
N ALA A 57 3.18 -19.32 5.62
CA ALA A 57 3.71 -20.50 4.95
C ALA A 57 4.95 -21.07 5.66
N ALA A 58 5.81 -20.23 6.21
CA ALA A 58 6.95 -20.67 7.01
C ALA A 58 6.51 -21.40 8.30
N ARG A 59 5.44 -20.92 8.96
CA ARG A 59 4.83 -21.58 10.14
C ARG A 59 4.18 -22.91 9.78
N SER A 60 3.48 -22.96 8.64
CA SER A 60 2.74 -24.14 8.18
C SER A 60 3.56 -25.11 7.32
N LYS A 61 4.85 -24.83 7.06
CA LYS A 61 5.74 -25.57 6.14
C LYS A 61 5.14 -25.76 4.73
N ALA A 62 4.36 -24.78 4.28
CA ALA A 62 3.77 -24.82 2.95
C ALA A 62 4.80 -24.44 1.87
N THR A 63 4.69 -25.04 0.69
CA THR A 63 5.52 -24.65 -0.46
C THR A 63 4.94 -23.37 -1.07
N LEU A 64 5.75 -22.32 -1.13
CA LEU A 64 5.38 -21.06 -1.76
C LEU A 64 5.71 -21.08 -3.25
N PRO A 65 4.85 -20.50 -4.11
CA PRO A 65 5.18 -20.29 -5.51
C PRO A 65 6.31 -19.24 -5.67
N PRO A 66 6.88 -19.09 -6.88
CA PRO A 66 7.84 -18.03 -7.18
C PRO A 66 7.31 -16.65 -6.78
N LEU A 67 8.20 -15.74 -6.37
CA LEU A 67 7.81 -14.43 -5.84
C LEU A 67 6.95 -13.61 -6.81
N SER A 68 7.20 -13.72 -8.12
CA SER A 68 6.41 -13.05 -9.16
C SER A 68 4.97 -13.56 -9.21
N GLU A 69 4.80 -14.88 -9.16
CA GLU A 69 3.48 -15.52 -9.15
C GLU A 69 2.76 -15.25 -7.82
N LEU A 70 3.48 -15.30 -6.70
CA LEU A 70 2.93 -14.97 -5.38
C LEU A 70 2.41 -13.53 -5.33
N ARG A 71 3.17 -12.57 -5.88
CA ARG A 71 2.73 -11.17 -5.97
C ARG A 71 1.48 -11.02 -6.81
N GLN A 72 1.39 -11.72 -7.94
CA GLN A 72 0.20 -11.70 -8.77
C GLN A 72 -1.01 -12.29 -8.05
N GLN A 73 -0.85 -13.45 -7.41
CA GLN A 73 -1.91 -14.08 -6.61
C GLN A 73 -2.38 -13.17 -5.47
N VAL A 74 -1.44 -12.50 -4.80
CA VAL A 74 -1.76 -11.53 -3.76
C VAL A 74 -2.50 -10.33 -4.32
N LEU A 75 -2.09 -9.80 -5.47
CA LEU A 75 -2.77 -8.69 -6.13
C LEU A 75 -4.23 -9.08 -6.48
N GLU A 76 -4.43 -10.23 -7.12
CA GLU A 76 -5.76 -10.74 -7.46
C GLU A 76 -6.62 -10.92 -6.21
N ALA A 77 -6.07 -11.50 -5.13
CA ALA A 77 -6.77 -11.64 -3.86
C ALA A 77 -7.15 -10.29 -3.23
N LEU A 78 -6.28 -9.28 -3.32
CA LEU A 78 -6.57 -7.93 -2.82
C LEU A 78 -7.65 -7.24 -3.65
N ILE A 79 -7.67 -7.46 -4.97
CA ILE A 79 -8.73 -6.95 -5.85
C ILE A 79 -10.08 -7.58 -5.45
N ASP A 80 -10.12 -8.90 -5.31
CA ASP A 80 -11.35 -9.63 -4.95
C ASP A 80 -11.87 -9.21 -3.57
N GLU A 81 -10.99 -9.10 -2.58
CA GLU A 81 -11.32 -8.58 -1.25
C GLU A 81 -11.91 -7.18 -1.35
N ARG A 82 -11.30 -6.32 -2.16
CA ARG A 82 -11.76 -4.94 -2.33
C ARG A 82 -13.15 -4.88 -2.96
N VAL A 83 -13.39 -5.66 -4.02
CA VAL A 83 -14.71 -5.75 -4.65
C VAL A 83 -15.77 -6.21 -3.66
N GLN A 84 -15.47 -7.24 -2.87
CA GLN A 84 -16.42 -7.78 -1.89
C GLN A 84 -16.74 -6.78 -0.77
N VAL A 85 -15.74 -6.06 -0.26
CA VAL A 85 -15.93 -5.04 0.77
C VAL A 85 -16.75 -3.86 0.22
N THR A 86 -16.43 -3.37 -0.98
CA THR A 86 -17.22 -2.31 -1.63
C THR A 86 -18.66 -2.76 -1.83
N TYR A 87 -18.88 -3.98 -2.33
CA TYR A 87 -20.23 -4.54 -2.50
C TYR A 87 -20.99 -4.65 -1.16
N ALA A 88 -20.35 -5.15 -0.10
CA ALA A 88 -20.98 -5.28 1.23
C ALA A 88 -21.34 -3.92 1.85
N ARG A 89 -20.53 -2.88 1.60
CA ARG A 89 -20.82 -1.50 2.01
C ARG A 89 -22.02 -0.95 1.23
N ASP A 90 -22.01 -1.12 -0.09
CA ASP A 90 -23.05 -0.61 -0.98
C ASP A 90 -24.39 -1.35 -0.82
N SER A 91 -24.35 -2.63 -0.42
CA SER A 91 -25.57 -3.42 -0.15
C SER A 91 -26.29 -2.98 1.13
N GLY A 92 -25.70 -2.10 1.94
CA GLY A 92 -26.34 -1.49 3.11
C GLY A 92 -26.49 -2.42 4.33
N THR A 93 -25.83 -3.58 4.34
CA THR A 93 -25.88 -4.53 5.46
C THR A 93 -25.03 -4.00 6.61
N ARG A 94 -25.66 -3.55 7.71
CA ARG A 94 -24.97 -3.18 8.95
C ARG A 94 -24.99 -4.36 9.91
N ILE A 95 -23.81 -4.72 10.40
CA ILE A 95 -23.64 -5.73 11.46
C ILE A 95 -23.87 -5.02 12.79
N ASP A 96 -24.76 -5.53 13.63
CA ASP A 96 -24.98 -5.04 14.99
C ASP A 96 -23.91 -5.55 15.96
N ASP A 97 -23.63 -4.77 17.01
CA ASP A 97 -22.58 -5.10 17.99
C ASP A 97 -22.82 -6.45 18.67
N ALA A 98 -24.08 -6.83 18.88
CA ALA A 98 -24.43 -8.11 19.50
C ALA A 98 -24.11 -9.31 18.58
N GLU A 99 -24.24 -9.15 17.26
CA GLU A 99 -23.81 -10.16 16.29
C GLU A 99 -22.29 -10.24 16.22
N LEU A 100 -21.60 -9.10 16.23
CA LEU A 100 -20.13 -9.04 16.28
C LEU A 100 -19.58 -9.75 17.52
N ASP A 101 -20.11 -9.47 18.71
CA ASP A 101 -19.69 -10.08 19.97
C ASP A 101 -19.87 -11.61 19.95
N ARG A 102 -20.99 -12.09 19.40
CA ARG A 102 -21.23 -13.53 19.21
C ARG A 102 -20.20 -14.15 18.27
N ALA A 103 -19.85 -13.48 17.18
CA ALA A 103 -18.83 -13.94 16.26
C ALA A 103 -17.45 -14.03 16.94
N VAL A 104 -17.07 -13.01 17.72
CA VAL A 104 -15.80 -13.03 18.48
C VAL A 104 -15.77 -14.16 19.50
N LEU A 105 -16.87 -14.38 20.23
CA LEU A 105 -16.99 -15.51 21.15
C LEU A 105 -16.80 -16.86 20.45
N ASN A 106 -17.41 -17.02 19.26
CA ASN A 106 -17.25 -18.24 18.46
C ASN A 106 -15.80 -18.46 18.02
N VAL A 107 -15.07 -17.39 17.67
CA VAL A 107 -13.64 -17.49 17.34
C VAL A 107 -12.81 -17.88 18.57
N ALA A 108 -13.10 -17.31 19.74
CA ALA A 108 -12.43 -17.66 20.98
C ALA A 108 -12.62 -19.15 21.34
N VAL A 109 -13.86 -19.65 21.23
CA VAL A 109 -14.19 -21.07 21.45
C VAL A 109 -13.46 -21.99 20.46
N GLN A 110 -13.43 -21.64 19.17
CA GLN A 110 -12.71 -22.42 18.15
C GLN A 110 -11.21 -22.50 18.41
N ASN A 111 -10.61 -21.42 18.92
CA ASN A 111 -9.20 -21.37 19.28
C ASN A 111 -8.91 -21.89 20.70
N GLN A 112 -9.93 -22.40 21.41
CA GLN A 112 -9.85 -22.92 22.77
C GLN A 112 -9.23 -21.91 23.76
N VAL A 113 -9.54 -20.63 23.59
CA VAL A 113 -9.04 -19.53 24.44
C VAL A 113 -10.19 -18.74 25.03
N SER A 114 -9.93 -18.10 26.17
CA SER A 114 -10.86 -17.09 26.69
C SER A 114 -10.80 -15.81 25.84
N LEU A 115 -11.86 -15.00 25.91
CA LEU A 115 -11.90 -13.67 25.30
C LEU A 115 -10.71 -12.79 25.73
N SER A 116 -10.34 -12.84 27.02
CA SER A 116 -9.19 -12.10 27.55
C SER A 116 -7.86 -12.57 26.96
N GLN A 117 -7.68 -13.88 26.78
CA GLN A 117 -6.49 -14.46 26.15
C GLN A 117 -6.44 -14.15 24.66
N LEU A 118 -7.58 -14.16 23.96
CA LEU A 118 -7.66 -13.77 22.55
C LEU A 118 -7.24 -12.31 22.37
N ARG A 119 -7.73 -11.39 23.21
CA ARG A 119 -7.32 -9.98 23.19
C ARG A 119 -5.82 -9.81 23.38
N GLU A 120 -5.22 -10.57 24.30
CA GLU A 120 -3.78 -10.51 24.55
C GLU A 120 -2.95 -11.01 23.36
N ARG A 121 -3.39 -12.10 22.72
CA ARG A 121 -2.76 -12.59 21.49
C ARG A 121 -2.85 -11.60 20.35
N LEU A 122 -4.02 -10.98 20.16
CA LEU A 122 -4.22 -9.95 19.14
C LEU A 122 -3.30 -8.75 19.35
N ARG A 123 -3.11 -8.30 20.60
CA ARG A 123 -2.13 -7.25 20.92
C ARG A 123 -0.70 -7.67 20.63
N ALA A 124 -0.33 -8.91 20.93
CA ALA A 124 0.99 -9.45 20.60
C ALA A 124 1.24 -9.51 19.09
N ASP A 125 0.18 -9.73 18.29
CA ASP A 125 0.20 -9.70 16.83
C ASP A 125 0.10 -8.27 16.25
N GLY A 126 0.11 -7.23 17.11
CA GLY A 126 0.05 -5.82 16.71
C GLY A 126 -1.34 -5.38 16.23
N VAL A 127 -2.39 -6.09 16.60
CA VAL A 127 -3.79 -5.72 16.31
C VAL A 127 -4.35 -4.98 17.51
N ASP A 128 -4.69 -3.71 17.32
CA ASP A 128 -5.36 -2.89 18.32
C ASP A 128 -6.82 -3.35 18.50
N PHE A 129 -7.11 -3.97 19.64
CA PHE A 129 -8.46 -4.35 20.06
C PHE A 129 -8.87 -3.47 21.25
N THR A 130 -9.40 -2.28 20.95
CA THR A 130 -9.94 -1.32 21.92
C THR A 130 -11.35 -1.72 22.33
#